data_AF-Q5L9Z9-F1
#
_entry.id   AF-Q5L9Z9-F1
#
_cell.length_a   1.000
_cell.length_b   1.000
_cell.length_c   1.000
_cell.angle_alpha   90.00
_cell.angle_beta   90.00
_cell.angle_gamma   90.00
#
_symmetry.space_group_name_H-M   'P 1'
#
loop_
_entity.id
_entity.type
_entity.pdbx_description
1 polymer ?
#
loop_
_entity_poly.entity_id
_entity_poly.type
_entity_poly.pdbx_seq_one_letter_code
_entity_poly.pdbx_strand_id
1 'polypeptide(L)'
;MDIEIENHPLEPFLPANARLLMLGSFPPQKKRWSMDFYYPNLNNDMWRIVGLLFFNNKDYFLNETRKAFCRERIISFLNDKGIALFDTASAIRRLQDNASDKFLEVVQPTDISRLLGQLPECKAIVTTGQKATDTLRAQFEVEEPKVGDFSEFVFDGRPVRLYRMPSSSRAYPLALDKKAAAYRTMYQDLQMLNIE
;
A
#
# COMPACT_ATOMS: atom_id res chain seq x y z
N MET A 1 31.61 -5.36 -6.47
CA MET A 1 30.52 -5.37 -7.47
C MET A 1 29.46 -4.45 -6.91
N ASP A 2 29.28 -3.27 -7.51
CA ASP A 2 28.26 -2.34 -7.03
C ASP A 2 26.88 -2.83 -7.46
N ILE A 3 25.96 -2.94 -6.50
CA ILE A 3 24.58 -3.32 -6.75
C ILE A 3 23.89 -2.11 -7.39
N GLU A 4 23.20 -2.33 -8.51
CA GLU A 4 22.48 -1.31 -9.26
C GLU A 4 21.40 -0.62 -8.39
N ILE A 5 21.26 0.69 -8.56
CA ILE A 5 20.21 1.49 -7.94
C ILE A 5 18.99 1.47 -8.86
N GLU A 6 17.89 0.89 -8.38
CA GLU A 6 16.60 0.88 -9.06
C GLU A 6 15.77 2.09 -8.62
N ASN A 7 15.26 2.89 -9.57
CA ASN A 7 14.33 3.98 -9.30
C ASN A 7 12.88 3.50 -9.41
N HIS A 8 11.99 4.18 -8.68
CA HIS A 8 10.57 3.85 -8.67
C HIS A 8 9.96 4.00 -10.07
N PRO A 9 9.36 2.94 -10.64
CA PRO A 9 8.92 2.95 -12.04
C PRO A 9 7.52 3.55 -12.28
N LEU A 10 6.81 3.90 -11.21
CA LEU A 10 5.44 4.47 -11.27
C LEU A 10 5.43 5.86 -10.64
N GLU A 11 4.52 6.70 -11.13
CA GLU A 11 4.19 7.98 -10.48
C GLU A 11 3.21 7.75 -9.31
N PRO A 12 3.24 8.61 -8.27
CA PRO A 12 2.24 8.62 -7.21
C PRO A 12 0.81 8.68 -7.75
N PHE A 13 -0.06 7.80 -7.26
CA PHE A 13 -1.49 7.86 -7.56
C PHE A 13 -2.20 8.64 -6.44
N LEU A 14 -2.58 9.89 -6.71
CA LEU A 14 -3.04 10.84 -5.71
C LEU A 14 -4.41 11.44 -6.08
N PRO A 15 -5.54 10.73 -5.89
CA PRO A 15 -6.86 11.31 -6.04
C PRO A 15 -7.03 12.54 -5.11
N ALA A 16 -7.62 13.63 -5.61
CA ALA A 16 -7.76 14.86 -4.84
C ALA A 16 -8.64 14.69 -3.58
N ASN A 17 -9.60 13.77 -3.63
CA ASN A 17 -10.48 13.37 -2.53
C ASN A 17 -9.89 12.26 -1.65
N ALA A 18 -8.59 11.97 -1.73
CA ALA A 18 -8.03 10.84 -1.01
C ALA A 18 -8.08 11.03 0.51
N ARG A 19 -8.68 10.05 1.19
CA ARG A 19 -8.80 9.96 2.66
C ARG A 19 -7.80 8.97 3.26
N LEU A 20 -7.29 8.06 2.46
CA LEU A 20 -6.32 7.05 2.83
C LEU A 20 -5.14 7.08 1.85
N LEU A 21 -3.91 7.16 2.36
CA LEU A 21 -2.68 6.94 1.60
C LEU A 21 -2.11 5.55 1.93
N MET A 22 -2.08 4.66 0.95
CA MET A 22 -1.52 3.33 1.09
C MET A 22 -0.07 3.30 0.59
N LEU A 23 0.86 2.87 1.44
CA LEU A 23 2.29 2.82 1.16
C LEU A 23 2.85 1.40 1.27
N GLY A 24 3.34 0.88 0.15
CA GLY A 24 4.23 -0.28 0.12
C GLY A 24 5.69 0.10 0.40
N SER A 25 6.59 -0.88 0.36
CA SER A 25 8.03 -0.63 0.51
C SER A 25 8.67 -0.20 -0.81
N PHE A 26 8.53 -1.04 -1.84
CA PHE A 26 8.93 -0.78 -3.23
C PHE A 26 8.28 -1.84 -4.14
N PRO A 27 7.95 -1.54 -5.41
CA PRO A 27 7.35 -2.53 -6.31
C PRO A 27 8.28 -3.71 -6.63
N PRO A 28 7.72 -4.88 -6.99
CA PRO A 28 8.53 -5.98 -7.53
C PRO A 28 9.11 -5.59 -8.89
N GLN A 29 10.09 -6.33 -9.39
CA GLN A 29 10.58 -6.17 -10.76
C GLN A 29 9.46 -6.36 -11.80
N LYS A 30 9.51 -5.59 -12.90
CA LYS A 30 8.49 -5.59 -13.97
C LYS A 30 8.18 -6.97 -14.55
N LYS A 31 9.15 -7.90 -14.57
CA LYS A 31 8.93 -9.31 -15.00
C LYS A 31 7.87 -10.07 -14.18
N ARG A 32 7.50 -9.56 -13.00
CA ARG A 32 6.46 -10.12 -12.13
C ARG A 32 5.12 -9.40 -12.25
N TRP A 33 4.99 -8.40 -13.12
CA TRP A 33 3.81 -7.57 -13.23
C TRP A 33 2.79 -8.22 -14.16
N SER A 34 1.53 -8.24 -13.73
CA SER A 34 0.39 -8.60 -14.58
C SER A 34 -0.35 -7.37 -15.13
N MET A 35 -0.02 -6.18 -14.63
CA MET A 35 -0.51 -4.89 -15.09
C MET A 35 0.50 -3.79 -14.74
N ASP A 36 0.48 -2.66 -15.46
CA ASP A 36 1.31 -1.49 -15.19
C ASP A 36 0.66 -0.56 -14.14
N PHE A 37 0.55 -1.05 -12.91
CA PHE A 37 -0.01 -0.33 -11.76
C PHE A 37 0.43 -0.94 -10.41
N TYR A 38 -0.05 -0.40 -9.29
CA TYR A 38 0.31 -0.87 -7.93
C TYR A 38 -0.19 -2.28 -7.62
N TYR A 39 0.56 -2.98 -6.75
CA TYR A 39 0.38 -4.41 -6.44
C TYR A 39 0.18 -5.28 -7.70
N PRO A 40 1.09 -5.21 -8.69
CA PRO A 40 0.86 -5.75 -10.04
C PRO A 40 1.01 -7.26 -10.15
N ASN A 41 1.67 -7.91 -9.18
CA ASN A 41 1.88 -9.35 -9.20
C ASN A 41 0.57 -10.07 -8.91
N LEU A 42 0.11 -10.92 -9.84
CA LEU A 42 -1.13 -11.67 -9.71
C LEU A 42 -1.20 -12.54 -8.45
N ASN A 43 -0.04 -12.93 -7.87
CA ASN A 43 0.04 -13.67 -6.61
C ASN A 43 -0.01 -12.79 -5.35
N ASN A 44 0.06 -11.47 -5.48
CA ASN A 44 -0.17 -10.56 -4.36
C ASN A 44 -1.67 -10.54 -4.04
N ASP A 45 -2.01 -10.59 -2.76
CA ASP A 45 -3.40 -10.69 -2.33
C ASP A 45 -4.10 -9.33 -2.16
N MET A 46 -3.43 -8.19 -2.39
CA MET A 46 -3.99 -6.85 -2.13
C MET A 46 -5.36 -6.67 -2.80
N TRP A 47 -5.43 -6.86 -4.12
CA TRP A 47 -6.68 -6.70 -4.85
C TRP A 47 -7.71 -7.79 -4.52
N ARG A 48 -7.29 -8.92 -3.95
CA ARG A 48 -8.21 -9.95 -3.44
C ARG A 48 -8.81 -9.57 -2.09
N ILE A 49 -8.00 -8.98 -1.22
CA ILE A 49 -8.44 -8.41 0.06
C ILE A 49 -9.49 -7.33 -0.22
N VAL A 50 -9.16 -6.36 -1.08
CA VAL A 50 -10.09 -5.29 -1.46
C VAL A 50 -11.35 -5.86 -2.13
N GLY A 51 -11.21 -6.81 -3.05
CA GLY A 51 -12.34 -7.47 -3.70
C GLY A 51 -13.31 -8.15 -2.71
N LEU A 52 -12.77 -8.86 -1.71
CA LEU A 52 -13.57 -9.46 -0.64
C LEU A 52 -14.28 -8.41 0.22
N LEU A 53 -13.56 -7.35 0.62
CA LEU A 53 -14.11 -6.38 1.57
C LEU A 53 -15.16 -5.46 0.98
N PHE A 54 -15.01 -5.06 -0.28
CA PHE A 54 -15.91 -4.09 -0.92
C PHE A 54 -16.97 -4.72 -1.83
N PHE A 55 -16.75 -5.96 -2.29
CA PHE A 55 -17.62 -6.60 -3.29
C PHE A 55 -17.98 -8.04 -2.95
N ASN A 56 -17.58 -8.53 -1.77
CA ASN A 56 -17.74 -9.93 -1.36
C ASN A 56 -17.21 -10.93 -2.42
N ASN A 57 -16.20 -10.52 -3.19
CA ASN A 57 -15.66 -11.30 -4.30
C ASN A 57 -14.16 -11.06 -4.47
N LYS A 58 -13.34 -12.03 -4.04
CA LYS A 58 -11.87 -11.97 -4.15
C LYS A 58 -11.36 -11.77 -5.58
N ASP A 59 -12.14 -12.17 -6.59
CA ASP A 59 -11.74 -12.12 -7.98
C ASP A 59 -12.34 -10.90 -8.70
N TYR A 60 -13.00 -9.98 -7.97
CA TYR A 60 -13.66 -8.80 -8.53
C TYR A 60 -12.75 -7.94 -9.39
N PHE A 61 -11.45 -7.85 -9.08
CA PHE A 61 -10.50 -7.04 -9.86
C PHE A 61 -9.74 -7.83 -10.93
N LEU A 62 -10.05 -9.10 -11.19
CA LEU A 62 -9.44 -9.82 -12.30
C LEU A 62 -10.03 -9.35 -13.64
N ASN A 63 -9.18 -9.36 -14.68
CA ASN A 63 -9.64 -9.21 -16.05
C ASN A 63 -10.43 -10.46 -16.51
N GLU A 64 -11.05 -10.39 -17.68
CA GLU A 64 -11.88 -11.47 -18.23
C GLU A 64 -11.13 -12.80 -18.36
N THR A 65 -9.84 -12.76 -18.73
CA THR A 65 -9.01 -13.96 -18.86
C THR A 65 -8.56 -14.52 -17.51
N ARG A 66 -8.75 -13.79 -16.41
CA ARG A 66 -8.30 -14.11 -15.05
C ARG A 66 -6.78 -14.34 -14.93
N LYS A 67 -6.02 -13.79 -15.88
CA LYS A 67 -4.54 -13.89 -15.95
C LYS A 67 -3.85 -12.58 -15.55
N ALA A 68 -4.62 -11.53 -15.33
CA ALA A 68 -4.15 -10.24 -14.84
C ALA A 68 -5.24 -9.56 -14.02
N PHE A 69 -4.84 -8.54 -13.26
CA PHE A 69 -5.79 -7.59 -12.70
C PHE A 69 -6.24 -6.58 -13.77
N CYS A 70 -7.47 -6.07 -13.64
CA CYS A 70 -8.02 -5.01 -14.47
C CYS A 70 -7.66 -3.65 -13.87
N ARG A 71 -6.64 -3.00 -14.44
CA ARG A 71 -6.10 -1.71 -14.00
C ARG A 71 -7.18 -0.63 -13.96
N GLU A 72 -8.03 -0.56 -14.98
CA GLU A 72 -9.06 0.47 -15.13
C GLU A 72 -10.12 0.35 -14.03
N ARG A 73 -10.54 -0.89 -13.71
CA ARG A 73 -11.48 -1.16 -12.62
C ARG A 73 -10.89 -0.76 -11.26
N ILE A 74 -9.60 -1.05 -11.05
CA ILE A 74 -8.87 -0.64 -9.85
C ILE A 74 -8.82 0.89 -9.74
N ILE A 75 -8.38 1.58 -10.79
CA ILE A 75 -8.28 3.05 -10.81
C ILE A 75 -9.65 3.69 -10.55
N SER A 76 -10.71 3.19 -11.18
CA SER A 76 -12.07 3.69 -10.96
C SER A 76 -12.49 3.53 -9.50
N PHE A 77 -12.24 2.36 -8.90
CA PHE A 77 -12.55 2.10 -7.50
C PHE A 77 -11.78 3.03 -6.54
N LEU A 78 -10.48 3.22 -6.77
CA LEU A 78 -9.64 4.03 -5.89
C LEU A 78 -10.00 5.52 -5.96
N ASN A 79 -10.36 6.03 -7.14
CA ASN A 79 -10.88 7.39 -7.29
C ASN A 79 -12.20 7.57 -6.54
N ASP A 80 -13.14 6.64 -6.72
CA ASP A 80 -14.44 6.68 -6.04
C ASP A 80 -14.29 6.64 -4.51
N LYS A 81 -13.45 5.74 -4.00
CA LYS A 81 -13.23 5.59 -2.56
C LYS A 81 -12.27 6.61 -1.95
N GLY A 82 -11.53 7.37 -2.76
CA GLY A 82 -10.52 8.30 -2.27
C GLY A 82 -9.35 7.56 -1.60
N ILE A 83 -8.69 6.68 -2.36
CA ILE A 83 -7.51 5.93 -1.90
C ILE A 83 -6.31 6.29 -2.78
N ALA A 84 -5.29 6.88 -2.16
CA ALA A 84 -4.01 7.16 -2.79
C ALA A 84 -3.03 5.99 -2.61
N LEU A 85 -2.08 5.84 -3.54
CA LEU A 85 -1.09 4.77 -3.54
C LEU A 85 0.29 5.32 -3.89
N PHE A 86 1.29 4.87 -3.13
CA PHE A 86 2.70 4.97 -3.50
C PHE A 86 3.53 3.94 -2.71
N ASP A 87 4.84 4.11 -2.69
CA ASP A 87 5.76 3.32 -1.90
C ASP A 87 6.67 4.25 -1.06
N THR A 88 7.22 3.74 0.04
CA THR A 88 8.05 4.53 0.95
C THR A 88 9.47 4.79 0.45
N ALA A 89 9.89 4.08 -0.61
CA ALA A 89 11.19 4.28 -1.24
C ALA A 89 11.05 4.71 -2.70
N SER A 90 11.79 5.75 -3.08
CA SER A 90 11.90 6.23 -4.47
C SER A 90 13.09 5.61 -5.20
N ALA A 91 14.14 5.21 -4.47
CA ALA A 91 15.27 4.47 -5.03
C ALA A 91 15.79 3.42 -4.05
N ILE A 92 16.11 2.22 -4.55
CA ILE A 92 16.57 1.08 -3.75
C ILE A 92 17.76 0.38 -4.39
N ARG A 93 18.49 -0.39 -3.59
CA ARG A 93 19.34 -1.50 -4.06
C ARG A 93 18.66 -2.81 -3.71
N ARG A 94 18.55 -3.69 -4.70
CA ARG A 94 17.96 -5.01 -4.52
C ARG A 94 19.05 -6.04 -4.25
N LEU A 95 19.16 -6.47 -3.00
CA LEU A 95 20.25 -7.36 -2.53
C LEU A 95 20.05 -8.83 -2.96
N GLN A 96 18.83 -9.20 -3.31
CA GLN A 96 18.46 -10.50 -3.90
C GLN A 96 17.39 -10.31 -4.96
N ASP A 97 17.32 -11.17 -5.98
CA ASP A 97 16.36 -11.09 -7.11
C ASP A 97 14.88 -11.38 -6.72
N ASN A 98 14.36 -10.70 -5.69
CA ASN A 98 13.01 -10.78 -5.18
C ASN A 98 12.55 -9.42 -4.60
N ALA A 99 11.27 -9.35 -4.22
CA ALA A 99 10.63 -8.15 -3.66
C ALA A 99 10.45 -8.24 -2.13
N SER A 100 11.30 -9.01 -1.45
CA SER A 100 11.22 -9.14 0.00
C SER A 100 11.80 -7.88 0.66
N ASP A 101 11.04 -7.31 1.59
CA ASP A 101 11.47 -6.24 2.49
C ASP A 101 12.85 -6.48 3.11
N LYS A 102 13.20 -7.74 3.39
CA LYS A 102 14.48 -8.14 4.01
C LYS A 102 15.68 -7.83 3.13
N PHE A 103 15.52 -7.84 1.81
CA PHE A 103 16.60 -7.70 0.83
C PHE A 103 16.50 -6.42 0.01
N LEU A 104 15.77 -5.43 0.54
CA LEU A 104 15.71 -4.07 0.01
C LEU A 104 16.50 -3.12 0.92
N GLU A 105 17.54 -2.53 0.34
CA GLU A 105 18.25 -1.39 0.90
C GLU A 105 17.64 -0.12 0.32
N VAL A 106 17.13 0.76 1.18
CA VAL A 106 16.57 2.06 0.75
C VAL A 106 17.72 3.02 0.54
N VAL A 107 17.93 3.45 -0.71
CA VAL A 107 18.95 4.45 -1.06
C VAL A 107 18.36 5.86 -0.96
N GLN A 108 17.13 6.02 -1.44
CA GLN A 108 16.38 7.26 -1.34
C GLN A 108 14.96 6.98 -0.85
N PRO A 109 14.58 7.44 0.37
CA PRO A 109 13.21 7.38 0.81
C PRO A 109 12.35 8.38 0.01
N THR A 110 11.08 8.05 -0.16
CA THR A 110 10.07 8.97 -0.66
C THR A 110 9.87 10.10 0.35
N ASP A 111 9.72 11.34 -0.11
CA ASP A 111 9.28 12.47 0.73
C ASP A 111 7.77 12.34 1.03
N ILE A 112 7.45 11.68 2.14
CA ILE A 112 6.06 11.37 2.52
C ILE A 112 5.35 12.63 2.99
N SER A 113 6.07 13.58 3.61
CA SER A 113 5.53 14.90 3.99
C SER A 113 5.01 15.65 2.76
N ARG A 114 5.78 15.66 1.66
CA ARG A 114 5.35 16.26 0.40
C ARG A 114 4.16 15.54 -0.24
N LEU A 115 4.10 14.22 -0.16
CA LEU A 115 2.91 13.48 -0.63
C LEU A 115 1.67 13.82 0.19
N LEU A 116 1.79 13.80 1.52
CA LEU A 116 0.68 14.07 2.43
C LEU A 116 0.20 15.52 2.33
N GLY A 117 1.10 16.47 2.04
CA GLY A 117 0.76 17.87 1.77
C GLY A 117 -0.07 18.08 0.49
N GLN A 118 -0.01 17.16 -0.47
CA GLN A 118 -0.87 17.17 -1.67
C GLN A 118 -2.26 16.56 -1.41
N LEU A 119 -2.49 15.95 -0.24
CA LEU A 119 -3.72 15.26 0.13
C LEU A 119 -4.36 15.89 1.38
N PRO A 120 -5.00 17.07 1.25
CA PRO A 120 -5.55 17.81 2.39
C PRO A 120 -6.72 17.08 3.10
N GLU A 121 -7.40 16.17 2.40
CA GLU A 121 -8.47 15.35 2.98
C GLU A 121 -7.98 14.06 3.64
N CYS A 122 -6.71 13.69 3.48
CA CYS A 122 -6.16 12.42 3.95
C CYS A 122 -6.20 12.31 5.48
N LYS A 123 -6.89 11.30 6.02
CA LYS A 123 -7.01 11.09 7.47
C LYS A 123 -6.08 10.00 7.99
N ALA A 124 -5.56 9.17 7.09
CA ALA A 124 -4.74 8.04 7.46
C ALA A 124 -3.69 7.69 6.42
N ILE A 125 -2.55 7.21 6.89
CA ILE A 125 -1.56 6.49 6.11
C ILE A 125 -1.60 5.03 6.56
N VAL A 126 -1.52 4.09 5.63
CA VAL A 126 -1.28 2.68 5.95
C VAL A 126 0.00 2.19 5.32
N THR A 127 0.85 1.56 6.12
CA THR A 127 2.04 0.85 5.63
C THR A 127 1.78 -0.65 5.58
N THR A 128 2.23 -1.29 4.49
CA THR A 128 2.06 -2.75 4.31
C THR A 128 3.38 -3.48 4.52
N GLY A 129 3.69 -3.84 5.78
CA GLY A 129 4.94 -4.52 6.15
C GLY A 129 5.89 -3.66 6.99
N GLN A 130 6.95 -4.29 7.51
CA GLN A 130 7.88 -3.64 8.43
C GLN A 130 8.71 -2.55 7.72
N LYS A 131 9.27 -2.84 6.53
CA LYS A 131 10.19 -1.90 5.85
C LYS A 131 9.53 -0.56 5.54
N ALA A 132 8.28 -0.61 5.06
CA ALA A 132 7.49 0.59 4.81
C ALA A 132 7.23 1.37 6.11
N THR A 133 6.88 0.66 7.19
CA THR A 133 6.65 1.27 8.51
C THR A 133 7.91 1.97 9.03
N ASP A 134 9.05 1.30 9.01
CA ASP A 134 10.32 1.86 9.49
C ASP A 134 10.74 3.09 8.67
N THR A 135 10.59 3.01 7.34
CA THR A 135 10.99 4.09 6.43
C THR A 135 10.11 5.32 6.61
N LEU A 136 8.80 5.13 6.87
CA LEU A 136 7.90 6.23 7.21
C LEU A 136 8.21 6.83 8.58
N ARG A 137 8.44 6.01 9.59
CA ARG A 137 8.73 6.46 10.96
C ARG A 137 10.07 7.18 11.10
N ALA A 138 10.98 7.02 10.14
CA ALA A 138 12.18 7.85 10.06
C ALA A 138 11.88 9.32 9.68
N GLN A 139 10.69 9.62 9.15
CA GLN A 139 10.28 10.97 8.72
C GLN A 139 9.29 11.65 9.67
N PHE A 140 8.59 10.88 10.52
CA PHE A 140 7.58 11.39 11.44
C PHE A 140 7.81 10.87 12.85
N GLU A 141 7.61 11.74 13.84
CA GLU A 141 7.58 11.34 15.24
C GLU A 141 6.24 10.66 15.55
N VAL A 142 6.22 9.34 15.41
CA VAL A 142 5.04 8.50 15.68
C VAL A 142 5.46 7.15 16.22
N GLU A 143 4.72 6.67 17.22
CA GLU A 143 4.91 5.35 17.80
C GLU A 143 4.71 4.24 16.76
N GLU A 144 5.35 3.09 16.96
CA GLU A 144 5.13 1.94 16.08
C GLU A 144 3.77 1.33 16.37
N PRO A 145 2.84 1.29 15.40
CA PRO A 145 1.61 0.57 15.62
C PRO A 145 1.88 -0.94 15.65
N LYS A 146 1.07 -1.66 16.40
CA LYS A 146 1.01 -3.13 16.29
C LYS A 146 0.44 -3.50 14.92
N VAL A 147 0.79 -4.68 14.42
CA VAL A 147 0.22 -5.18 13.16
C VAL A 147 -1.30 -5.35 13.32
N GLY A 148 -2.06 -4.73 12.42
CA GLY A 148 -3.52 -4.67 12.45
C GLY A 148 -4.10 -3.48 13.23
N ASP A 149 -3.25 -2.57 13.71
CA ASP A 149 -3.63 -1.45 14.57
C ASP A 149 -3.07 -0.11 14.03
N PHE A 150 -3.32 0.99 14.75
CA PHE A 150 -2.80 2.32 14.42
C PHE A 150 -2.20 3.06 15.61
N SER A 151 -1.40 4.07 15.29
CA SER A 151 -0.95 5.14 16.18
C SER A 151 -1.35 6.48 15.56
N GLU A 152 -1.53 7.52 16.36
CA GLU A 152 -1.91 8.86 15.88
C GLU A 152 -0.72 9.81 15.95
N PHE A 153 -0.64 10.73 15.00
CA PHE A 153 0.32 11.84 15.01
C PHE A 153 -0.33 13.09 14.40
N VAL A 154 0.30 14.25 14.61
CA VAL A 154 -0.16 15.52 14.04
C VAL A 154 0.70 15.87 12.83
N PHE A 155 0.05 16.15 11.71
CA PHE A 155 0.69 16.66 10.50
C PHE A 155 0.01 17.96 10.09
N ASP A 156 0.76 19.06 9.98
CA ASP A 156 0.24 20.37 9.56
C ASP A 156 -1.05 20.78 10.32
N GLY A 157 -1.02 20.63 11.65
CA GLY A 157 -2.13 21.00 12.53
C GLY A 157 -3.34 20.07 12.53
N ARG A 158 -3.34 18.97 11.75
CA ARG A 158 -4.43 17.97 11.74
C ARG A 158 -3.98 16.60 12.25
N PRO A 159 -4.86 15.85 12.95
CA PRO A 159 -4.58 14.48 13.34
C PRO A 159 -4.57 13.55 12.12
N VAL A 160 -3.59 12.67 12.06
CA VAL A 160 -3.44 11.62 11.04
C VAL A 160 -3.15 10.29 11.74
N ARG A 161 -3.80 9.22 11.28
CA ARG A 161 -3.54 7.86 11.76
C ARG A 161 -2.47 7.19 10.92
N LEU A 162 -1.49 6.56 11.55
CA LEU A 162 -0.59 5.60 10.92
C LEU A 162 -1.09 4.19 11.25
N TYR A 163 -1.68 3.52 10.27
CA TYR A 163 -2.02 2.10 10.35
C TYR A 163 -0.84 1.24 9.92
N ARG A 164 -0.63 0.11 10.61
CA ARG A 164 0.34 -0.90 10.19
C ARG A 164 -0.39 -2.20 9.84
N MET A 165 -0.50 -2.51 8.56
CA MET A 165 -1.21 -3.72 8.12
C MET A 165 -0.25 -4.88 7.82
N PRO A 166 -0.73 -6.14 7.96
CA PRO A 166 0.04 -7.28 7.49
C PRO A 166 0.30 -7.15 5.99
N SER A 167 1.48 -7.60 5.55
CA SER A 167 1.82 -7.54 4.12
C SER A 167 0.81 -8.34 3.30
N SER A 168 0.38 -7.75 2.18
CA SER A 168 -0.51 -8.40 1.21
C SER A 168 0.19 -9.50 0.40
N SER A 169 1.53 -9.58 0.46
CA SER A 169 2.30 -10.64 -0.19
C SER A 169 1.99 -12.02 0.40
N ARG A 170 1.93 -13.07 -0.44
CA ARG A 170 1.84 -14.46 0.03
C ARG A 170 3.11 -14.98 0.70
N ALA A 171 4.23 -14.26 0.57
CA ALA A 171 5.43 -14.54 1.36
C ALA A 171 5.22 -14.29 2.86
N TYR A 172 4.25 -13.44 3.22
CA TYR A 172 3.80 -13.30 4.60
C TYR A 172 2.79 -14.42 4.91
N PRO A 173 3.11 -15.36 5.83
CA PRO A 173 2.37 -16.60 6.03
C PRO A 173 1.08 -16.38 6.85
N LEU A 174 0.17 -15.57 6.31
CA LEU A 174 -1.15 -15.31 6.86
C LEU A 174 -2.21 -15.59 5.79
N ALA A 175 -3.24 -16.34 6.17
CA ALA A 175 -4.34 -16.69 5.27
C ALA A 175 -5.10 -15.43 4.79
N LEU A 176 -5.66 -15.50 3.59
CA LEU A 176 -6.32 -14.37 2.92
C LEU A 176 -7.45 -13.76 3.77
N ASP A 177 -8.27 -14.62 4.38
CA ASP A 177 -9.37 -14.24 5.27
C ASP A 177 -8.87 -13.48 6.51
N LYS A 178 -7.76 -13.93 7.11
CA LYS A 178 -7.14 -13.24 8.26
C LYS A 178 -6.51 -11.91 7.86
N LYS A 179 -5.88 -11.83 6.68
CA LYS A 179 -5.44 -10.54 6.11
C LYS A 179 -6.64 -9.63 5.90
N ALA A 180 -7.70 -10.11 5.25
CA ALA A 180 -8.90 -9.32 5.02
C ALA A 180 -9.55 -8.83 6.32
N ALA A 181 -9.58 -9.65 7.37
CA ALA A 181 -10.07 -9.25 8.69
C ALA A 181 -9.28 -8.07 9.28
N ALA A 182 -7.94 -8.08 9.19
CA ALA A 182 -7.12 -6.97 9.66
C ALA A 182 -7.39 -5.68 8.87
N TYR A 183 -7.46 -5.76 7.54
CA TYR A 183 -7.77 -4.59 6.71
C TYR A 183 -9.22 -4.10 6.89
N ARG A 184 -10.16 -4.99 7.22
CA ARG A 184 -11.55 -4.65 7.49
C ARG A 184 -11.65 -3.62 8.62
N THR A 185 -10.96 -3.84 9.73
CA THR A 185 -10.95 -2.91 10.87
C THR A 185 -10.55 -1.50 10.43
N MET A 186 -9.44 -1.37 9.70
CA MET A 186 -8.98 -0.08 9.16
C MET A 186 -10.04 0.58 8.27
N TYR A 187 -10.61 -0.16 7.31
CA TYR A 187 -11.63 0.43 6.42
C TYR A 187 -12.94 0.77 7.13
N GLN A 188 -13.31 0.06 8.22
CA GLN A 188 -14.47 0.41 9.05
C GLN A 188 -14.21 1.67 9.89
N ASP A 189 -13.04 1.77 10.52
CA ASP A 189 -12.64 2.95 11.30
C ASP A 189 -12.62 4.22 10.44
N LEU A 190 -12.25 4.08 9.17
CA LEU A 190 -12.23 5.16 8.18
C LEU A 190 -13.58 5.35 7.48
N GLN A 191 -14.62 4.61 7.87
CA GLN A 191 -15.97 4.67 7.30
C GLN A 191 -15.99 4.48 5.77
N MET A 192 -15.12 3.62 5.25
CA MET A 192 -14.97 3.35 3.82
C MET A 192 -15.77 2.13 3.35
N LEU A 193 -16.10 1.22 4.27
CA LEU A 193 -17.02 0.12 3.99
C LEU A 193 -18.46 0.61 4.14
N ASN A 194 -19.33 0.18 3.23
CA ASN A 194 -20.75 0.36 3.41
C ASN A 194 -21.17 -0.46 4.64
N ILE A 195 -21.82 0.18 5.60
CA ILE A 195 -22.45 -0.53 6.71
C ILE A 195 -23.75 -1.11 6.12
N GLU A 196 -23.81 -2.44 6.01
CA GLU A 196 -25.08 -3.16 5.77
C GLU A 196 -26.00 -3.03 6.99
#